data_AF-A0A9X9WYG8-F1
#
_entry.id   AF-A0A9X9WYG8-F1
#
_cell.length_a   1.000
_cell.length_b   1.000
_cell.length_c   1.000
_cell.angle_alpha   90.00
_cell.angle_beta   90.00
_cell.angle_gamma   90.00
#
_symmetry.space_group_name_H-M   'P 1'
#
loop_
_entity.id
_entity.type
_entity.pdbx_description
1 polymer ?
#
loop_
_entity_poly.entity_id
_entity_poly.type
_entity_poly.pdbx_seq_one_letter_code
_entity_poly.pdbx_strand_id
1 'polypeptide(L)'
;MLVPARLLPALAVFAWLSPAVAQDGPLPNCPDDFTGRRTGETFTCACRAGSINDGAVWGTDTYTSDSRICTAARHAGLLSANGGEVVVTAARGASSYRGSTRNGVTTDDYEAYDSSFTLRPAAARTAAPQPCPENFALYRGVAEPLRCLCPGEATTAGNVWGVEFYTDDSGICQAAVHAGAIPRTGGVVTLRSLPGRDSYAGALRNGVRSSVFDAWPGSFRFEGVAANAAAPASAAVPVQAPVATTLAARGQVQLYITFRTNSAELDASAAAVLGELRAALQADPALRLRLVGHTDSTGTATQNRPLSQRRAEAVRAWLVAQGIEAGRLAVEGRGPDQPLADNATEAGRALNRRVSAIRVGS
;
A
#
# COMPACT_ATOMS: atom_id res chain seq x y z
N MET A 1 62.14 37.04 -36.13
CA MET A 1 62.00 35.97 -35.12
C MET A 1 60.63 36.11 -34.48
N LEU A 2 59.70 35.22 -34.82
CA LEU A 2 58.40 35.05 -34.16
C LEU A 2 58.00 33.59 -34.37
N VAL A 3 57.98 32.81 -33.28
CA VAL A 3 57.51 31.42 -33.25
C VAL A 3 56.10 31.44 -32.65
N PRO A 4 55.07 30.83 -33.28
CA PRO A 4 53.76 30.76 -32.68
C PRO A 4 53.69 29.59 -31.69
N ALA A 5 53.17 29.85 -30.49
CA ALA A 5 52.90 28.86 -29.47
C ALA A 5 51.73 27.95 -29.88
N ARG A 6 51.96 26.62 -29.89
CA ARG A 6 50.90 25.62 -30.03
C ARG A 6 50.31 25.31 -28.66
N LEU A 7 49.03 25.62 -28.48
CA LEU A 7 48.20 25.20 -27.35
C LEU A 7 47.94 23.68 -27.44
N LEU A 8 48.26 22.95 -26.37
CA LEU A 8 47.84 21.56 -26.15
C LEU A 8 46.42 21.55 -25.57
N PRO A 9 45.52 20.64 -26.00
CA PRO A 9 44.20 20.53 -25.40
C PRO A 9 44.30 19.78 -24.07
N ALA A 10 43.71 20.35 -23.02
CA ALA A 10 43.53 19.70 -21.73
C ALA A 10 42.50 18.58 -21.86
N LEU A 11 42.94 17.33 -21.72
CA LEU A 11 42.04 16.17 -21.56
C LEU A 11 41.43 16.21 -20.16
N ALA A 12 40.19 16.67 -20.07
CA ALA A 12 39.39 16.55 -18.85
C ALA A 12 39.01 15.07 -18.63
N VAL A 13 39.69 14.42 -17.68
CA VAL A 13 39.27 13.11 -17.16
C VAL A 13 38.04 13.33 -16.29
N PHE A 14 36.86 13.02 -16.84
CA PHE A 14 35.63 12.93 -16.06
C PHE A 14 35.71 11.71 -15.16
N ALA A 15 36.05 11.92 -13.89
CA ALA A 15 35.87 10.92 -12.84
C ALA A 15 34.36 10.71 -12.63
N TRP A 16 33.85 9.57 -13.10
CA TRP A 16 32.53 9.09 -12.72
C TRP A 16 32.58 8.69 -11.25
N LEU A 17 32.14 9.59 -10.37
CA LEU A 17 31.71 9.21 -9.03
C LEU A 17 30.47 8.35 -9.18
N SER A 18 30.64 7.03 -9.19
CA SER A 18 29.53 6.11 -8.97
C SER A 18 28.88 6.50 -7.63
N PRO A 19 27.56 6.76 -7.59
CA PRO A 19 26.89 6.88 -6.30
C PRO A 19 27.06 5.54 -5.59
N ALA A 20 27.47 5.58 -4.33
CA ALA A 20 27.58 4.41 -3.49
C ALA A 20 26.22 3.68 -3.51
N VAL A 21 26.19 2.52 -4.16
CA VAL A 21 25.07 1.59 -4.06
C VAL A 21 24.92 1.27 -2.58
N ALA A 22 23.78 1.68 -1.99
CA ALA A 22 23.41 1.22 -0.67
C ALA A 22 23.42 -0.32 -0.71
N GLN A 23 24.29 -0.94 0.10
CA GLN A 23 24.34 -2.38 0.16
C GLN A 23 23.08 -2.89 0.87
N ASP A 24 22.11 -3.33 0.08
CA ASP A 24 20.80 -3.89 0.49
C ASP A 24 20.91 -5.29 1.12
N GLY A 25 22.05 -5.62 1.73
CA GLY A 25 22.30 -6.86 2.46
C GLY A 25 22.24 -6.69 3.98
N PRO A 26 22.06 -7.79 4.74
CA PRO A 26 22.16 -7.75 6.19
C PRO A 26 23.52 -7.18 6.61
N LEU A 27 23.53 -6.28 7.60
CA LEU A 27 24.79 -5.72 8.11
C LEU A 27 25.71 -6.83 8.64
N PRO A 28 27.03 -6.65 8.55
CA PRO A 28 27.95 -7.49 9.29
C PRO A 28 27.67 -7.38 10.80
N ASN A 29 27.97 -8.45 11.54
CA ASN A 29 27.96 -8.37 13.00
C ASN A 29 28.98 -7.32 13.46
N CYS A 30 28.70 -6.61 14.55
CA CYS A 30 29.69 -5.74 15.14
C CYS A 30 30.91 -6.55 15.60
N PRO A 31 32.14 -6.07 15.33
CA PRO A 31 33.33 -6.73 15.83
C PRO A 31 33.40 -6.60 17.35
N ASP A 32 34.01 -7.58 18.01
CA ASP A 32 34.23 -7.55 19.46
C ASP A 32 35.37 -6.59 19.85
N ASP A 33 36.22 -6.23 18.90
CA ASP A 33 37.37 -5.35 19.05
C ASP A 33 37.42 -4.32 17.90
N PHE A 34 37.54 -3.04 18.23
CA PHE A 34 37.59 -1.92 17.31
C PHE A 34 38.95 -1.20 17.31
N THR A 35 39.98 -1.80 17.87
CA THR A 35 41.37 -1.30 17.86
C THR A 35 41.94 -1.19 16.44
N GLY A 36 42.96 -0.34 16.28
CA GLY A 36 43.67 -0.17 15.00
C GLY A 36 42.91 0.61 13.90
N ARG A 37 41.72 1.13 14.20
CA ARG A 37 40.92 1.94 13.26
C ARG A 37 41.45 3.37 13.15
N ARG A 38 41.34 3.96 11.96
CA ARG A 38 41.74 5.36 11.76
C ARG A 38 40.72 6.29 12.43
N THR A 39 41.16 7.28 13.19
CA THR A 39 40.26 8.28 13.80
C THR A 39 39.34 8.90 12.75
N GLY A 40 38.03 8.92 13.03
CA GLY A 40 36.99 9.40 12.13
C GLY A 40 36.40 8.31 11.22
N GLU A 41 36.99 7.10 11.17
CA GLU A 41 36.44 5.98 10.43
C GLU A 41 35.12 5.52 11.06
N THR A 42 34.06 5.46 10.25
CA THR A 42 32.74 5.00 10.68
C THR A 42 32.43 3.62 10.13
N PHE A 43 31.87 2.76 10.98
CA PHE A 43 31.42 1.43 10.62
C PHE A 43 29.98 1.23 11.11
N THR A 44 29.11 0.68 10.25
CA THR A 44 27.72 0.35 10.62
C THR A 44 27.61 -1.17 10.73
N CYS A 45 27.06 -1.66 11.84
CA CYS A 45 26.99 -3.08 12.12
C CYS A 45 25.75 -3.45 12.94
N ALA A 46 25.44 -4.74 13.00
CA ALA A 46 24.32 -5.29 13.76
C ALA A 46 24.81 -6.08 14.98
N CYS A 47 24.07 -5.94 16.08
CA CYS A 47 24.24 -6.71 17.30
C CYS A 47 23.05 -7.65 17.48
N ARG A 48 23.32 -8.90 17.81
CA ARG A 48 22.30 -9.93 18.05
C ARG A 48 22.02 -10.03 19.55
N ALA A 49 20.84 -10.49 19.96
CA ALA A 49 20.45 -10.59 21.37
C ALA A 49 21.53 -11.21 22.30
N GLY A 50 22.26 -12.23 21.82
CA GLY A 50 23.33 -12.88 22.58
C GLY A 50 24.60 -12.05 22.81
N SER A 51 24.84 -10.98 22.04
CA SER A 51 26.04 -10.13 22.15
C SER A 51 25.81 -8.84 22.94
N ILE A 52 24.60 -8.62 23.45
CA ILE A 52 24.18 -7.35 24.06
C ILE A 52 24.64 -7.17 25.51
N ASN A 53 24.98 -8.26 26.18
CA ASN A 53 25.41 -8.30 27.59
C ASN A 53 26.73 -9.06 27.75
N ASP A 54 27.53 -9.10 26.70
CA ASP A 54 28.74 -9.91 26.66
C ASP A 54 30.00 -9.05 26.75
N GLY A 55 30.90 -9.45 27.65
CA GLY A 55 32.20 -8.84 27.92
C GLY A 55 32.20 -7.45 28.56
N ALA A 56 33.41 -7.01 28.91
CA ALA A 56 33.65 -5.76 29.62
C ALA A 56 33.60 -4.54 28.69
N VAL A 57 33.27 -3.39 29.29
CA VAL A 57 33.20 -2.10 28.62
C VAL A 57 33.76 -1.05 29.56
N TRP A 58 34.61 -0.19 29.03
CA TRP A 58 35.26 0.89 29.77
C TRP A 58 34.86 2.24 29.22
N GLY A 59 34.41 3.12 30.10
CA GLY A 59 33.99 4.48 29.74
C GLY A 59 32.49 4.67 29.53
N THR A 60 32.13 5.90 29.14
CA THR A 60 30.76 6.39 28.99
C THR A 60 30.72 7.41 27.86
N ASP A 61 29.82 7.21 26.88
CA ASP A 61 29.67 7.99 25.64
C ASP A 61 30.87 7.92 24.68
N THR A 62 32.08 7.89 25.24
CA THR A 62 33.35 7.52 24.61
C THR A 62 33.90 6.29 25.33
N TYR A 63 34.17 5.23 24.59
CA TYR A 63 34.60 3.92 25.12
C TYR A 63 35.98 3.55 24.59
N THR A 64 36.78 2.80 25.35
CA THR A 64 38.06 2.28 24.84
C THR A 64 37.83 1.40 23.61
N SER A 65 38.76 1.39 22.66
CA SER A 65 38.53 0.69 21.38
C SER A 65 38.47 -0.84 21.48
N ASP A 66 38.94 -1.42 22.58
CA ASP A 66 38.82 -2.83 22.94
C ASP A 66 37.53 -3.18 23.73
N SER A 67 36.69 -2.18 24.04
CA SER A 67 35.39 -2.41 24.68
C SER A 67 34.43 -3.14 23.74
N ARG A 68 33.59 -4.02 24.30
CA ARG A 68 32.56 -4.72 23.52
C ARG A 68 31.50 -3.77 23.00
N ILE A 69 31.49 -3.56 21.67
CA ILE A 69 30.63 -2.58 20.99
C ILE A 69 29.15 -2.76 21.31
N CYS A 70 28.65 -4.00 21.28
CA CYS A 70 27.23 -4.27 21.49
C CYS A 70 26.77 -4.01 22.93
N THR A 71 27.60 -4.35 23.91
CA THR A 71 27.37 -4.04 25.33
C THR A 71 27.45 -2.54 25.59
N ALA A 72 28.43 -1.85 24.98
CA ALA A 72 28.57 -0.40 25.04
C ALA A 72 27.36 0.31 24.38
N ALA A 73 26.82 -0.24 23.30
CA ALA A 73 25.65 0.30 22.61
C ALA A 73 24.36 0.14 23.42
N ARG A 74 24.18 -0.96 24.16
CA ARG A 74 23.11 -1.07 25.16
C ARG A 74 23.31 -0.09 26.31
N HIS A 75 24.52 0.01 26.85
CA HIS A 75 24.84 1.00 27.88
C HIS A 75 24.46 2.43 27.44
N ALA A 76 24.79 2.81 26.21
CA ALA A 76 24.44 4.11 25.62
C ALA A 76 22.94 4.30 25.34
N GLY A 77 22.10 3.27 25.51
CA GLY A 77 20.66 3.33 25.24
C GLY A 77 20.31 3.27 23.75
N LEU A 78 21.25 2.83 22.92
CA LEU A 78 21.09 2.75 21.47
C LEU A 78 20.49 1.41 21.02
N LEU A 79 20.59 0.37 21.86
CA LEU A 79 20.10 -0.97 21.58
C LEU A 79 19.16 -1.48 22.67
N SER A 80 18.19 -2.30 22.27
CA SER A 80 17.33 -3.05 23.18
C SER A 80 17.96 -4.39 23.57
N ALA A 81 17.32 -5.15 24.47
CA ALA A 81 17.72 -6.52 24.82
C ALA A 81 17.69 -7.49 23.61
N ASN A 82 16.93 -7.17 22.56
CA ASN A 82 16.87 -7.98 21.34
C ASN A 82 18.01 -7.65 20.34
N GLY A 83 18.84 -6.65 20.67
CA GLY A 83 19.86 -6.09 19.79
C GLY A 83 19.32 -5.06 18.82
N GLY A 84 19.99 -4.92 17.68
CA GLY A 84 19.72 -3.88 16.70
C GLY A 84 20.99 -3.39 16.00
N GLU A 85 20.86 -2.28 15.28
CA GLU A 85 21.94 -1.72 14.46
C GLU A 85 22.52 -0.47 15.09
N VAL A 86 23.83 -0.29 14.98
CA VAL A 86 24.55 0.85 15.55
C VAL A 86 25.62 1.35 14.58
N VAL A 87 25.91 2.65 14.63
CA VAL A 87 27.07 3.22 13.95
C VAL A 87 28.16 3.49 14.98
N VAL A 88 29.33 2.93 14.71
CA VAL A 88 30.54 3.07 15.51
C VAL A 88 31.47 4.03 14.78
N THR A 89 32.00 5.02 15.49
CA THR A 89 32.97 5.98 14.96
C THR A 89 34.25 5.91 15.77
N ALA A 90 35.37 5.56 15.12
CA ALA A 90 36.67 5.55 15.75
C ALA A 90 37.07 6.97 16.19
N ALA A 91 37.55 7.11 17.41
CA ALA A 91 37.94 8.37 18.03
C ALA A 91 39.35 8.25 18.63
N ARG A 92 39.95 9.41 18.96
CA ARG A 92 41.26 9.42 19.62
C ARG A 92 41.14 8.91 21.04
N GLY A 93 42.20 8.30 21.54
CA GLY A 93 42.34 7.95 22.95
C GLY A 93 42.15 9.13 23.90
N ALA A 94 41.72 8.82 25.12
CA ALA A 94 41.63 9.76 26.24
C ALA A 94 42.60 9.34 27.35
N SER A 95 42.98 10.30 28.20
CA SER A 95 43.83 10.06 29.37
C SER A 95 43.12 9.35 30.52
N SER A 96 41.79 9.28 30.46
CA SER A 96 40.94 8.52 31.38
C SER A 96 39.56 8.31 30.76
N TYR A 97 38.90 7.24 31.18
CA TYR A 97 37.53 6.88 30.81
C TYR A 97 36.74 6.67 32.09
N ARG A 98 35.59 7.33 32.20
CA ARG A 98 34.71 7.21 33.35
C ARG A 98 33.61 6.19 33.08
N GLY A 99 33.54 5.13 33.86
CA GLY A 99 32.47 4.16 33.87
C GLY A 99 31.18 4.73 34.47
N SER A 100 30.04 4.15 34.11
CA SER A 100 28.75 4.46 34.73
C SER A 100 27.77 3.30 34.59
N THR A 101 26.64 3.39 35.28
CA THR A 101 25.51 2.48 35.08
C THR A 101 24.41 3.20 34.31
N ARG A 102 24.11 2.74 33.10
CA ARG A 102 23.02 3.24 32.24
C ARG A 102 22.33 2.08 31.54
N ASN A 103 21.02 2.19 31.35
CA ASN A 103 20.22 1.23 30.57
C ASN A 103 20.40 -0.25 31.00
N GLY A 104 20.67 -0.47 32.29
CA GLY A 104 20.88 -1.80 32.87
C GLY A 104 22.21 -2.48 32.48
N VAL A 105 23.20 -1.70 32.07
CA VAL A 105 24.61 -2.11 31.89
C VAL A 105 25.46 -1.23 32.80
N THR A 106 26.47 -1.80 33.45
CA THR A 106 27.50 -1.07 34.20
C THR A 106 28.81 -1.18 33.45
N THR A 107 29.47 -0.05 33.21
CA THR A 107 30.80 0.05 32.62
C THR A 107 31.82 0.48 33.67
N ASP A 108 33.07 0.11 33.47
CA ASP A 108 34.15 0.39 34.42
C ASP A 108 34.91 1.68 34.07
N ASP A 109 35.55 2.27 35.08
CA ASP A 109 36.57 3.29 34.88
C ASP A 109 37.81 2.67 34.21
N TYR A 110 38.54 3.47 33.44
CA TYR A 110 39.83 3.06 32.89
C TYR A 110 40.79 4.25 32.77
N GLU A 111 42.09 3.96 32.79
CA GLU A 111 43.14 4.96 32.69
C GLU A 111 43.40 5.38 31.24
N ALA A 112 44.61 5.86 30.92
CA ALA A 112 44.95 6.29 29.57
C ALA A 112 44.91 5.12 28.58
N TYR A 113 44.30 5.34 27.42
CA TYR A 113 44.23 4.35 26.35
C TYR A 113 44.26 5.03 24.99
N ASP A 114 45.01 4.49 24.04
CA ASP A 114 45.45 5.20 22.82
C ASP A 114 44.36 5.43 21.77
N SER A 115 43.27 4.67 21.82
CA SER A 115 42.16 4.79 20.87
C SER A 115 40.80 4.51 21.50
N SER A 116 39.77 5.15 20.97
CA SER A 116 38.41 5.02 21.49
C SER A 116 37.40 4.87 20.37
N PHE A 117 36.15 4.65 20.72
CA PHE A 117 35.04 4.87 19.81
C PHE A 117 33.89 5.61 20.48
N THR A 118 33.07 6.24 19.64
CA THR A 118 31.77 6.78 20.01
C THR A 118 30.69 6.08 19.22
N LEU A 119 29.47 6.08 19.78
CA LEU A 119 28.33 5.40 19.20
C LEU A 119 27.22 6.39 18.90
N ARG A 120 26.48 6.13 17.83
CA ARG A 120 25.24 6.84 17.52
C ARG A 120 24.22 5.87 16.96
N PRO A 121 22.92 6.21 16.99
CA PRO A 121 21.91 5.41 16.31
C PRO A 121 22.31 5.17 14.86
N ALA A 122 22.22 3.92 14.41
CA ALA A 122 22.08 3.70 12.98
C ALA A 122 20.81 4.44 12.56
N ALA A 123 20.89 5.25 11.50
CA ALA A 123 19.68 5.75 10.88
C ALA A 123 18.82 4.52 10.60
N ALA A 124 17.58 4.48 11.10
CA ALA A 124 16.73 3.31 10.98
C ALA A 124 16.80 2.83 9.54
N ARG A 125 17.47 1.69 9.31
CA ARG A 125 17.25 0.96 8.07
C ARG A 125 15.78 0.62 8.15
N THR A 126 14.94 1.39 7.46
CA THR A 126 13.53 1.06 7.36
C THR A 126 13.48 -0.39 6.95
N ALA A 127 13.06 -1.27 7.86
CA ALA A 127 12.80 -2.66 7.53
C ALA A 127 12.02 -2.63 6.21
N ALA A 128 12.42 -3.49 5.26
CA ALA A 128 11.75 -3.55 3.97
C ALA A 128 10.23 -3.55 4.25
N PRO A 129 9.48 -2.56 3.73
CA PRO A 129 8.10 -2.37 4.12
C PRO A 129 7.35 -3.66 3.81
N GLN A 130 6.64 -4.19 4.82
CA GLN A 130 5.87 -5.42 4.66
C GLN A 130 4.81 -5.23 3.57
N PRO A 131 4.37 -6.30 2.91
CA PRO A 131 3.26 -6.21 1.96
C PRO A 131 2.07 -5.48 2.58
N CYS A 132 1.46 -4.58 1.81
CA CYS A 132 0.26 -3.91 2.29
C CYS A 132 -0.84 -4.93 2.59
N PRO A 133 -1.61 -4.73 3.67
CA PRO A 133 -2.74 -5.59 3.96
C PRO A 133 -3.78 -5.49 2.84
N GLU A 134 -4.54 -6.55 2.61
CA GLU A 134 -5.60 -6.53 1.60
C GLU A 134 -6.77 -5.63 1.99
N ASN A 135 -6.95 -5.38 3.28
CA ASN A 135 -8.04 -4.62 3.86
C ASN A 135 -7.54 -3.79 5.06
N PHE A 136 -7.96 -2.54 5.15
CA PHE A 136 -7.52 -1.59 6.16
C PHE A 136 -8.49 -1.41 7.33
N ALA A 137 -9.66 -2.06 7.31
CA ALA A 137 -10.70 -1.96 8.35
C ALA A 137 -10.22 -2.41 9.74
N LEU A 138 -9.25 -3.33 9.82
CA LEU A 138 -8.63 -3.75 11.08
C LEU A 138 -7.77 -2.65 11.72
N TYR A 139 -7.42 -1.60 10.96
CA TYR A 139 -6.60 -0.48 11.41
C TYR A 139 -7.45 0.73 11.83
N ARG A 140 -8.78 0.58 11.99
CA ARG A 140 -9.64 1.65 12.51
C ARG A 140 -9.19 2.08 13.89
N GLY A 141 -9.04 3.39 14.08
CA GLY A 141 -8.60 3.96 15.36
C GLY A 141 -7.10 3.84 15.64
N VAL A 142 -6.32 3.23 14.75
CA VAL A 142 -4.85 3.24 14.84
C VAL A 142 -4.36 4.61 14.39
N ALA A 143 -3.75 5.37 15.31
CA ALA A 143 -3.31 6.74 15.05
C ALA A 143 -2.05 6.81 14.17
N GLU A 144 -1.23 5.77 14.22
CA GLU A 144 0.06 5.67 13.54
C GLU A 144 -0.12 5.31 12.06
N PRO A 145 0.53 6.04 11.13
CA PRO A 145 0.49 5.67 9.72
C PRO A 145 1.15 4.32 9.44
N LEU A 146 0.52 3.51 8.59
CA LEU A 146 1.11 2.27 8.10
C LEU A 146 1.98 2.54 6.88
N ARG A 147 3.25 2.13 6.93
CA ARG A 147 4.14 2.11 5.76
C ARG A 147 4.27 0.68 5.24
N CYS A 148 3.89 0.44 3.99
CA CYS A 148 3.87 -0.91 3.40
C CYS A 148 4.22 -0.92 1.91
N LEU A 149 4.56 -2.09 1.38
CA LEU A 149 4.94 -2.32 -0.01
C LEU A 149 3.76 -2.85 -0.82
N CYS A 150 3.54 -2.23 -1.96
CA CYS A 150 2.64 -2.72 -2.99
C CYS A 150 3.43 -3.36 -4.12
N PRO A 151 3.35 -4.69 -4.30
CA PRO A 151 3.91 -5.33 -5.48
C PRO A 151 3.06 -4.99 -6.72
N GLY A 152 3.65 -5.09 -7.92
CA GLY A 152 3.03 -4.63 -9.16
C GLY A 152 1.69 -5.32 -9.45
N GLU A 153 1.60 -6.63 -9.20
CA GLU A 153 0.39 -7.44 -9.38
C GLU A 153 -0.78 -7.01 -8.46
N ALA A 154 -0.48 -6.47 -7.28
CA ALA A 154 -1.51 -5.99 -6.36
C ALA A 154 -2.10 -4.63 -6.82
N THR A 155 -1.43 -3.92 -7.73
CA THR A 155 -1.90 -2.61 -8.22
C THR A 155 -3.12 -2.69 -9.16
N THR A 156 -3.50 -3.90 -9.57
CA THR A 156 -4.68 -4.16 -10.41
C THR A 156 -5.75 -5.00 -9.69
N ALA A 157 -5.61 -5.16 -8.37
CA ALA A 157 -6.49 -6.00 -7.56
C ALA A 157 -7.41 -5.16 -6.66
N GLY A 158 -8.61 -5.68 -6.42
CA GLY A 158 -9.62 -5.06 -5.55
C GLY A 158 -10.44 -3.97 -6.22
N ASN A 159 -11.45 -3.46 -5.52
CA ASN A 159 -12.20 -2.27 -5.94
C ASN A 159 -11.66 -1.03 -5.22
N VAL A 160 -11.86 0.15 -5.79
CA VAL A 160 -11.50 1.42 -5.15
C VAL A 160 -12.77 2.24 -4.99
N TRP A 161 -13.09 2.62 -3.75
CA TRP A 161 -14.23 3.47 -3.44
C TRP A 161 -13.70 4.76 -2.84
N GLY A 162 -14.02 5.91 -3.44
CA GLY A 162 -13.54 7.19 -2.95
C GLY A 162 -12.42 7.83 -3.76
N VAL A 163 -12.19 9.10 -3.45
CA VAL A 163 -11.18 9.97 -4.02
C VAL A 163 -10.52 10.70 -2.85
N GLU A 164 -9.19 10.62 -2.76
CA GLU A 164 -8.35 11.10 -1.64
C GLU A 164 -8.59 10.36 -0.32
N PHE A 165 -9.85 10.19 0.07
CA PHE A 165 -10.32 9.34 1.14
C PHE A 165 -10.96 8.11 0.52
N TYR A 166 -10.40 6.95 0.80
CA TYR A 166 -10.89 5.66 0.32
C TYR A 166 -11.59 4.93 1.46
N THR A 167 -12.65 4.17 1.17
CA THR A 167 -13.21 3.28 2.18
C THR A 167 -12.15 2.26 2.61
N ASP A 168 -12.15 1.86 3.88
CA ASP A 168 -11.11 0.97 4.40
C ASP A 168 -11.18 -0.49 3.92
N ASP A 169 -12.19 -0.84 3.13
CA ASP A 169 -12.29 -2.08 2.37
C ASP A 169 -11.81 -1.93 0.90
N SER A 170 -11.35 -0.74 0.49
CA SER A 170 -10.76 -0.55 -0.84
C SER A 170 -9.42 -1.28 -0.97
N GLY A 171 -9.15 -1.81 -2.17
CA GLY A 171 -7.88 -2.45 -2.51
C GLY A 171 -6.74 -1.44 -2.44
N ILE A 172 -5.89 -1.56 -1.41
CA ILE A 172 -4.89 -0.54 -1.05
C ILE A 172 -3.96 -0.20 -2.21
N CYS A 173 -3.39 -1.22 -2.86
CA CYS A 173 -2.39 -0.99 -3.91
C CYS A 173 -2.98 -0.42 -5.20
N GLN A 174 -4.21 -0.80 -5.54
CA GLN A 174 -4.92 -0.17 -6.66
C GLN A 174 -5.37 1.26 -6.32
N ALA A 175 -5.81 1.51 -5.08
CA ALA A 175 -6.12 2.85 -4.58
C ALA A 175 -4.88 3.76 -4.55
N ALA A 176 -3.69 3.19 -4.32
CA ALA A 176 -2.42 3.91 -4.35
C ALA A 176 -2.07 4.41 -5.76
N VAL A 177 -2.27 3.57 -6.77
CA VAL A 177 -2.15 4.01 -8.18
C VAL A 177 -3.19 5.05 -8.49
N HIS A 178 -4.46 4.84 -8.10
CA HIS A 178 -5.52 5.83 -8.30
C HIS A 178 -5.16 7.19 -7.68
N ALA A 179 -4.62 7.20 -6.46
CA ALA A 179 -4.18 8.42 -5.78
C ALA A 179 -2.98 9.09 -6.44
N GLY A 180 -2.22 8.37 -7.28
CA GLY A 180 -0.94 8.82 -7.80
C GLY A 180 0.19 8.70 -6.78
N ALA A 181 0.02 7.86 -5.75
CA ALA A 181 1.03 7.59 -4.74
C ALA A 181 2.16 6.73 -5.29
N ILE A 182 1.85 5.80 -6.20
CA ILE A 182 2.80 4.86 -6.84
C ILE A 182 2.43 4.61 -8.31
N PRO A 183 3.38 4.19 -9.16
CA PRO A 183 3.10 3.66 -10.49
C PRO A 183 2.52 2.24 -10.44
N ARG A 184 2.02 1.75 -11.59
CA ARG A 184 1.51 0.36 -11.74
C ARG A 184 2.55 -0.74 -11.53
N THR A 185 3.84 -0.40 -11.56
CA THR A 185 4.92 -1.36 -11.25
C THR A 185 5.02 -1.65 -9.75
N GLY A 186 4.25 -0.95 -8.91
CA GLY A 186 4.30 -1.07 -7.47
C GLY A 186 5.19 0.00 -6.83
N GLY A 187 5.33 -0.09 -5.51
CA GLY A 187 6.11 0.86 -4.73
C GLY A 187 5.70 0.87 -3.26
N VAL A 188 6.39 1.71 -2.48
CA VAL A 188 6.12 1.87 -1.05
C VAL A 188 5.14 3.00 -0.84
N VAL A 189 4.13 2.76 0.00
CA VAL A 189 3.12 3.75 0.37
C VAL A 189 3.11 3.95 1.88
N THR A 190 2.63 5.12 2.30
CA THR A 190 2.30 5.40 3.70
C THR A 190 0.82 5.78 3.78
N LEU A 191 0.07 5.11 4.63
CA LEU A 191 -1.38 5.25 4.76
C LEU A 191 -1.76 5.70 6.16
N ARG A 192 -2.78 6.55 6.26
CA ARG A 192 -3.36 6.96 7.53
C ARG A 192 -4.80 6.48 7.63
N SER A 193 -5.13 5.83 8.75
CA SER A 193 -6.50 5.48 9.13
C SER A 193 -7.27 6.71 9.57
N LEU A 194 -8.52 6.80 9.15
CA LEU A 194 -9.40 7.94 9.38
C LEU A 194 -10.82 7.45 9.70
N PRO A 195 -11.62 8.27 10.39
CA PRO A 195 -13.05 8.00 10.56
C PRO A 195 -13.76 7.80 9.21
N GLY A 196 -14.90 7.13 9.27
CA GLY A 196 -15.83 7.02 8.17
C GLY A 196 -16.35 8.36 7.66
N ARG A 197 -16.95 8.35 6.47
CA ARG A 197 -17.61 9.51 5.86
C ARG A 197 -19.02 9.13 5.43
N ASP A 198 -19.89 10.13 5.32
CA ASP A 198 -21.28 9.96 4.86
C ASP A 198 -21.38 9.68 3.35
N SER A 199 -20.34 10.02 2.60
CA SER A 199 -20.22 9.67 1.18
C SER A 199 -18.77 9.73 0.70
N TYR A 200 -18.51 9.00 -0.38
CA TYR A 200 -17.22 8.87 -1.05
C TYR A 200 -17.42 9.14 -2.54
N ALA A 201 -16.68 10.10 -3.10
CA ALA A 201 -16.76 10.41 -4.53
C ALA A 201 -15.99 9.36 -5.36
N GLY A 202 -16.44 9.09 -6.59
CA GLY A 202 -15.70 8.27 -7.55
C GLY A 202 -15.09 9.12 -8.66
N ALA A 203 -13.95 8.69 -9.22
CA ALA A 203 -13.28 9.36 -10.34
C ALA A 203 -12.43 8.38 -11.17
N LEU A 204 -12.03 8.81 -12.37
CA LEU A 204 -10.89 8.21 -13.08
C LEU A 204 -9.64 9.02 -12.74
N ARG A 205 -8.65 8.41 -12.10
CA ARG A 205 -7.33 9.03 -11.85
C ARG A 205 -6.24 8.03 -12.15
N ASN A 206 -5.17 8.49 -12.80
CA ASN A 206 -3.98 7.67 -13.09
C ASN A 206 -4.31 6.31 -13.77
N GLY A 207 -5.33 6.30 -14.63
CA GLY A 207 -5.81 5.11 -15.34
C GLY A 207 -6.51 4.06 -14.47
N VAL A 208 -6.84 4.38 -13.21
CA VAL A 208 -7.64 3.53 -12.32
C VAL A 208 -8.98 4.22 -12.09
N ARG A 209 -10.06 3.43 -12.04
CA ARG A 209 -11.39 3.92 -11.65
C ARG A 209 -11.60 3.68 -10.16
N SER A 210 -11.96 4.74 -9.46
CA SER A 210 -12.70 4.65 -8.21
C SER A 210 -14.19 4.89 -8.45
N SER A 211 -15.01 4.29 -7.59
CA SER A 211 -16.46 4.39 -7.65
C SER A 211 -16.99 5.18 -6.46
N VAL A 212 -18.19 5.75 -6.65
CA VAL A 212 -18.93 6.42 -5.59
C VAL A 212 -19.37 5.38 -4.56
N PHE A 213 -19.41 5.76 -3.29
CA PHE A 213 -19.98 4.94 -2.22
C PHE A 213 -20.69 5.82 -1.19
N ASP A 214 -21.76 5.30 -0.59
CA ASP A 214 -22.52 5.99 0.45
C ASP A 214 -21.77 5.95 1.80
N ALA A 215 -22.48 6.14 2.91
CA ALA A 215 -21.87 6.18 4.23
C ALA A 215 -21.12 4.87 4.55
N TRP A 216 -19.87 5.00 5.01
CA TRP A 216 -19.04 3.85 5.39
C TRP A 216 -18.24 4.17 6.66
N PRO A 217 -18.11 3.23 7.62
CA PRO A 217 -17.63 3.52 8.98
C PRO A 217 -16.12 3.81 9.14
N GLY A 218 -15.30 3.59 8.12
CA GLY A 218 -13.87 3.91 8.20
C GLY A 218 -13.25 4.27 6.86
N SER A 219 -12.18 5.05 6.87
CA SER A 219 -11.49 5.44 5.65
C SER A 219 -9.99 5.43 5.82
N PHE A 220 -9.27 5.49 4.71
CA PHE A 220 -7.86 5.81 4.70
C PHE A 220 -7.52 6.81 3.62
N ARG A 221 -6.34 7.42 3.76
CA ARG A 221 -5.69 8.21 2.72
C ARG A 221 -4.21 7.93 2.66
N PHE A 222 -3.59 8.26 1.53
CA PHE A 222 -2.14 8.21 1.37
C PHE A 222 -1.49 9.50 1.85
N GLU A 223 -0.38 9.37 2.57
CA GLU A 223 0.47 10.49 2.95
C GLU A 223 1.45 10.84 1.82
N GLY A 224 1.88 12.10 1.74
CA GLY A 224 2.83 12.56 0.72
C GLY A 224 2.25 12.70 -0.69
N VAL A 225 0.98 12.34 -0.89
CA VAL A 225 0.24 12.68 -2.11
C VAL A 225 -0.31 14.09 -1.94
N ALA A 226 0.14 15.02 -2.78
CA ALA A 226 -0.42 16.36 -2.80
C ALA A 226 -1.93 16.27 -3.00
N ALA A 227 -2.70 16.90 -2.11
CA ALA A 227 -4.13 17.09 -2.32
C ALA A 227 -4.29 17.96 -3.56
N ASN A 228 -4.46 17.34 -4.72
CA ASN A 228 -4.77 18.08 -5.92
C ASN A 228 -6.17 18.66 -5.72
N ALA A 229 -6.18 19.99 -5.54
CA ALA A 229 -7.31 20.82 -5.20
C ALA A 229 -8.64 20.29 -5.77
N ALA A 230 -9.60 20.07 -4.86
CA ALA A 230 -11.03 19.97 -5.09
C ALA A 230 -11.44 19.35 -6.44
N ALA A 231 -11.64 18.03 -6.46
CA ALA A 231 -12.69 17.52 -7.36
C ALA A 231 -14.02 18.09 -6.84
N PRO A 232 -14.83 18.76 -7.69
CA PRO A 232 -16.04 19.41 -7.24
C PRO A 232 -16.99 18.39 -6.63
N ALA A 233 -17.62 18.77 -5.53
CA ALA A 233 -18.81 18.09 -5.06
C ALA A 233 -19.85 18.12 -6.21
N SER A 234 -20.30 16.94 -6.62
CA SER A 234 -21.36 16.70 -7.62
C SER A 234 -21.05 17.13 -9.07
N ALA A 235 -20.65 16.16 -9.91
CA ALA A 235 -21.22 15.94 -11.25
C ALA A 235 -20.46 14.82 -12.00
N ALA A 236 -21.22 13.83 -12.49
CA ALA A 236 -20.97 12.95 -13.65
C ALA A 236 -19.76 11.95 -13.66
N VAL A 237 -20.13 10.67 -13.68
CA VAL A 237 -19.44 9.45 -14.23
C VAL A 237 -18.88 9.64 -15.67
N PRO A 238 -18.08 8.73 -16.32
CA PRO A 238 -17.55 7.40 -15.93
C PRO A 238 -16.12 7.06 -16.50
N VAL A 239 -15.88 5.79 -16.93
CA VAL A 239 -14.77 5.00 -17.54
C VAL A 239 -14.46 3.70 -16.77
N GLN A 240 -15.46 2.84 -16.54
CA GLN A 240 -15.21 1.41 -16.82
C GLN A 240 -14.82 1.39 -18.31
N ALA A 241 -14.04 0.42 -18.80
CA ALA A 241 -14.01 0.25 -20.26
C ALA A 241 -15.48 0.22 -20.71
N PRO A 242 -15.92 1.08 -21.66
CA PRO A 242 -17.32 1.36 -21.86
C PRO A 242 -18.11 0.06 -21.88
N VAL A 243 -19.20 -0.04 -21.13
CA VAL A 243 -20.01 -1.26 -21.03
C VAL A 243 -20.24 -1.89 -22.43
N ALA A 244 -20.47 -1.04 -23.44
CA ALA A 244 -20.55 -1.41 -24.85
C ALA A 244 -19.30 -2.14 -25.39
N THR A 245 -18.10 -1.59 -25.16
CA THR A 245 -16.83 -2.19 -25.61
C THR A 245 -16.59 -3.55 -24.95
N THR A 246 -16.87 -3.66 -23.65
CA THR A 246 -16.69 -4.93 -22.92
C THR A 246 -17.69 -5.99 -23.39
N LEU A 247 -18.95 -5.61 -23.58
CA LEU A 247 -19.98 -6.49 -24.15
C LEU A 247 -19.65 -6.93 -25.58
N ALA A 248 -19.13 -6.02 -26.42
CA ALA A 248 -18.72 -6.34 -27.78
C ALA A 248 -17.54 -7.32 -27.82
N ALA A 249 -16.54 -7.12 -26.97
CA ALA A 249 -15.32 -7.93 -26.96
C ALA A 249 -15.50 -9.30 -26.29
N ARG A 250 -16.30 -9.39 -25.23
CA ARG A 250 -16.38 -10.58 -24.37
C ARG A 250 -17.75 -11.26 -24.34
N GLY A 251 -18.77 -10.63 -24.92
CA GLY A 251 -20.14 -11.11 -24.82
C GLY A 251 -20.74 -11.02 -23.42
N GLN A 252 -20.01 -10.51 -22.42
CA GLN A 252 -20.52 -10.31 -21.07
C GLN A 252 -19.77 -9.21 -20.31
N VAL A 253 -20.42 -8.62 -19.31
CA VAL A 253 -19.85 -7.60 -18.42
C VAL A 253 -20.43 -7.73 -17.01
N GLN A 254 -19.59 -7.53 -15.99
CA GLN A 254 -20.03 -7.52 -14.60
C GLN A 254 -20.45 -6.11 -14.19
N LEU A 255 -21.69 -5.98 -13.72
CA LEU A 255 -22.26 -4.77 -13.16
C LEU A 255 -22.04 -4.84 -11.65
N TYR A 256 -21.02 -4.16 -11.17
CA TYR A 256 -20.80 -3.93 -9.74
C TYR A 256 -21.71 -2.80 -9.28
N ILE A 257 -22.99 -3.13 -9.17
CA ILE A 257 -24.03 -2.27 -8.63
C ILE A 257 -24.32 -2.72 -7.20
N THR A 258 -24.39 -1.75 -6.30
CA THR A 258 -24.68 -2.00 -4.90
C THR A 258 -26.19 -2.03 -4.67
N PHE A 259 -26.59 -2.82 -3.68
CA PHE A 259 -27.97 -2.98 -3.24
C PHE A 259 -27.99 -2.75 -1.74
N ARG A 260 -29.08 -2.16 -1.22
CA ARG A 260 -29.27 -2.08 0.23
C ARG A 260 -29.21 -3.48 0.86
N THR A 261 -28.73 -3.57 2.10
CA THR A 261 -28.55 -4.84 2.81
C THR A 261 -29.83 -5.68 2.76
N ASN A 262 -29.71 -6.94 2.33
CA ASN A 262 -30.83 -7.87 2.15
C ASN A 262 -31.98 -7.36 1.24
N SER A 263 -31.69 -6.40 0.35
CA SER A 263 -32.67 -5.80 -0.56
C SER A 263 -32.30 -5.99 -2.03
N ALA A 264 -33.31 -5.79 -2.88
CA ALA A 264 -33.20 -5.66 -4.33
C ALA A 264 -33.31 -4.20 -4.80
N GLU A 265 -33.36 -3.25 -3.87
CA GLU A 265 -33.38 -1.84 -4.20
C GLU A 265 -32.01 -1.37 -4.67
N LEU A 266 -32.01 -0.80 -5.88
CA LEU A 266 -30.88 -0.12 -6.48
C LEU A 266 -30.61 1.17 -5.73
N ASP A 267 -29.35 1.42 -5.37
CA ASP A 267 -28.96 2.71 -4.82
C ASP A 267 -28.72 3.76 -5.93
N ALA A 268 -28.40 4.98 -5.51
CA ALA A 268 -28.14 6.09 -6.42
C ALA A 268 -26.90 5.86 -7.32
N SER A 269 -25.93 5.07 -6.86
CA SER A 269 -24.72 4.75 -7.63
C SER A 269 -25.02 3.80 -8.80
N ALA A 270 -26.07 2.99 -8.70
CA ALA A 270 -26.47 2.07 -9.78
C ALA A 270 -26.88 2.81 -11.07
N ALA A 271 -27.49 4.00 -10.96
CA ALA A 271 -27.97 4.76 -12.12
C ALA A 271 -26.85 5.10 -13.12
N ALA A 272 -25.64 5.35 -12.62
CA ALA A 272 -24.45 5.61 -13.41
C ALA A 272 -24.07 4.42 -14.32
N VAL A 273 -23.89 3.25 -13.70
CA VAL A 273 -23.49 2.00 -14.38
C VAL A 273 -24.60 1.54 -15.33
N LEU A 274 -25.86 1.61 -14.89
CA LEU A 274 -27.01 1.25 -15.71
C LEU A 274 -27.24 2.23 -16.86
N GLY A 275 -26.82 3.49 -16.72
CA GLY A 275 -26.83 4.49 -17.78
C GLY A 275 -25.92 4.12 -18.95
N GLU A 276 -24.73 3.56 -18.69
CA GLU A 276 -23.84 3.05 -19.74
C GLU A 276 -24.43 1.82 -20.43
N LEU A 277 -25.03 0.91 -19.67
CA LEU A 277 -25.69 -0.27 -20.21
C LEU A 277 -26.89 0.11 -21.09
N ARG A 278 -27.68 1.09 -20.65
CA ARG A 278 -28.76 1.71 -21.44
C ARG A 278 -28.22 2.29 -22.74
N ALA A 279 -27.14 3.06 -22.70
CA ALA A 279 -26.53 3.65 -23.89
C ALA A 279 -26.08 2.57 -24.88
N ALA A 280 -25.49 1.47 -24.40
CA ALA A 280 -25.13 0.33 -25.24
C ALA A 280 -26.35 -0.32 -25.91
N LEU A 281 -27.45 -0.52 -25.16
CA LEU A 281 -28.71 -1.07 -25.67
C LEU A 281 -29.43 -0.13 -26.65
N GLN A 282 -29.29 1.19 -26.50
CA GLN A 282 -29.83 2.18 -27.42
C GLN A 282 -29.01 2.23 -28.72
N ALA A 283 -27.69 2.12 -28.62
CA ALA A 283 -26.79 2.14 -29.77
C ALA A 283 -26.94 0.91 -30.68
N ASP A 284 -27.27 -0.26 -30.12
CA ASP A 284 -27.54 -1.49 -30.87
C ASP A 284 -28.95 -2.01 -30.54
N PRO A 285 -29.96 -1.73 -31.38
CA PRO A 285 -31.32 -2.23 -31.19
C PRO A 285 -31.45 -3.76 -31.25
N ALA A 286 -30.50 -4.47 -31.87
CA ALA A 286 -30.49 -5.92 -31.95
C ALA A 286 -29.86 -6.58 -30.71
N LEU A 287 -29.14 -5.81 -29.88
CA LEU A 287 -28.54 -6.31 -28.66
C LEU A 287 -29.60 -6.84 -27.69
N ARG A 288 -29.50 -8.13 -27.34
CA ARG A 288 -30.30 -8.79 -26.31
C ARG A 288 -29.39 -9.22 -25.17
N LEU A 289 -29.86 -9.03 -23.94
CA LEU A 289 -29.08 -9.33 -22.74
C LEU A 289 -29.85 -10.26 -21.81
N ARG A 290 -29.12 -11.18 -21.18
CA ARG A 290 -29.54 -11.90 -19.98
C ARG A 290 -28.84 -11.26 -18.78
N LEU A 291 -29.64 -10.77 -17.84
CA LEU A 291 -29.20 -10.18 -16.59
C LEU A 291 -29.19 -11.27 -15.52
N VAL A 292 -28.01 -11.62 -15.04
CA VAL A 292 -27.81 -12.71 -14.08
C VAL A 292 -27.45 -12.15 -12.72
N GLY A 293 -28.31 -12.32 -11.73
CA GLY A 293 -28.06 -11.91 -10.35
C GLY A 293 -27.25 -12.95 -9.59
N HIS A 294 -26.36 -12.49 -8.72
CA HIS A 294 -25.56 -13.33 -7.83
C HIS A 294 -25.61 -12.81 -6.39
N THR A 295 -25.43 -13.71 -5.42
CA THR A 295 -25.24 -13.37 -4.00
C THR A 295 -23.89 -13.87 -3.51
N ASP A 296 -23.48 -13.43 -2.33
CA ASP A 296 -22.48 -14.14 -1.55
C ASP A 296 -23.09 -15.39 -0.88
N SER A 297 -22.26 -16.17 -0.18
CA SER A 297 -22.69 -17.40 0.51
C SER A 297 -23.29 -17.16 1.90
N THR A 298 -23.59 -15.92 2.29
CA THR A 298 -24.24 -15.62 3.56
C THR A 298 -25.73 -15.96 3.46
N GLY A 299 -26.27 -16.66 4.46
CA GLY A 299 -27.65 -17.14 4.44
C GLY A 299 -27.85 -18.43 3.64
N THR A 300 -29.11 -18.84 3.44
CA THR A 300 -29.42 -20.13 2.80
C THR A 300 -29.60 -19.99 1.29
N ALA A 301 -29.34 -21.05 0.53
CA ALA A 301 -29.60 -21.07 -0.92
C ALA A 301 -31.07 -20.74 -1.25
N THR A 302 -32.00 -21.17 -0.41
CA THR A 302 -33.44 -20.88 -0.52
C THR A 302 -33.77 -19.40 -0.38
N GLN A 303 -32.96 -18.64 0.37
CA GLN A 303 -33.09 -17.18 0.48
C GLN A 303 -32.37 -16.45 -0.66
N ASN A 304 -31.17 -16.93 -1.01
CA ASN A 304 -30.29 -16.27 -1.96
C ASN A 304 -30.75 -16.39 -3.42
N ARG A 305 -31.37 -17.51 -3.81
CA ARG A 305 -31.91 -17.67 -5.17
C ARG A 305 -33.00 -16.63 -5.47
N PRO A 306 -34.08 -16.48 -4.68
CA PRO A 306 -35.05 -15.40 -4.88
C PRO A 306 -34.44 -14.00 -4.78
N LEU A 307 -33.47 -13.77 -3.88
CA LEU A 307 -32.84 -12.45 -3.74
C LEU A 307 -32.07 -12.06 -5.01
N SER A 308 -31.24 -12.97 -5.54
CA SER A 308 -30.51 -12.74 -6.78
C SER A 308 -31.43 -12.49 -7.97
N GLN A 309 -32.53 -13.23 -8.06
CA GLN A 309 -33.56 -13.05 -9.08
C GLN A 309 -34.15 -11.62 -8.99
N ARG A 310 -34.61 -11.21 -7.81
CA ARG A 310 -35.18 -9.87 -7.60
C ARG A 310 -34.20 -8.74 -7.93
N ARG A 311 -32.91 -8.91 -7.62
CA ARG A 311 -31.86 -7.93 -7.94
C ARG A 311 -31.70 -7.74 -9.45
N ALA A 312 -31.68 -8.83 -10.21
CA ALA A 312 -31.61 -8.74 -11.66
C ALA A 312 -32.93 -8.23 -12.28
N GLU A 313 -34.08 -8.52 -11.65
CA GLU A 313 -35.37 -7.92 -12.02
C GLU A 313 -35.41 -6.41 -11.78
N ALA A 314 -34.81 -5.92 -10.69
CA ALA A 314 -34.70 -4.49 -10.41
C ALA A 314 -33.89 -3.78 -11.49
N VAL A 315 -32.78 -4.37 -11.95
CA VAL A 315 -32.00 -3.85 -13.07
C VAL A 315 -32.83 -3.80 -14.35
N ARG A 316 -33.56 -4.89 -14.68
CA ARG A 316 -34.46 -4.92 -15.83
C ARG A 316 -35.52 -3.83 -15.74
N ALA A 317 -36.19 -3.72 -14.59
CA ALA A 317 -37.24 -2.73 -14.36
C ALA A 317 -36.71 -1.31 -14.55
N TRP A 318 -35.51 -1.02 -14.04
CA TRP A 318 -34.85 0.26 -14.25
C TRP A 318 -34.60 0.54 -15.73
N LEU A 319 -34.01 -0.41 -16.47
CA LEU A 319 -33.74 -0.24 -17.91
C LEU A 319 -35.02 -0.08 -18.73
N VAL A 320 -36.08 -0.81 -18.39
CA VAL A 320 -37.40 -0.69 -19.04
C VAL A 320 -38.01 0.68 -18.78
N ALA A 321 -37.93 1.18 -17.54
CA ALA A 321 -38.38 2.53 -17.19
C ALA A 321 -37.59 3.61 -17.95
N GLN A 322 -36.37 3.31 -18.39
CA GLN A 322 -35.55 4.18 -19.24
C GLN A 322 -35.78 3.98 -20.75
N GLY A 323 -36.81 3.23 -21.15
CA GLY A 323 -37.23 3.08 -22.54
C GLY A 323 -36.61 1.89 -23.29
N ILE A 324 -35.91 0.98 -22.62
CA ILE A 324 -35.46 -0.27 -23.25
C ILE A 324 -36.63 -1.25 -23.33
N GLU A 325 -36.84 -1.85 -24.50
CA GLU A 325 -37.89 -2.86 -24.69
C GLU A 325 -37.68 -4.07 -23.78
N ALA A 326 -38.71 -4.42 -23.00
CA ALA A 326 -38.65 -5.50 -22.02
C ALA A 326 -38.34 -6.88 -22.61
N GLY A 327 -38.68 -7.12 -23.88
CA GLY A 327 -38.40 -8.36 -24.62
C GLY A 327 -36.91 -8.57 -24.93
N ARG A 328 -36.09 -7.50 -24.84
CA ARG A 328 -34.64 -7.56 -25.06
C ARG A 328 -33.85 -7.97 -23.82
N LEU A 329 -34.52 -8.10 -22.68
CA LEU A 329 -33.92 -8.32 -21.37
C LEU A 329 -34.51 -9.57 -20.71
N ALA A 330 -33.72 -10.65 -20.69
CA ALA A 330 -34.00 -11.83 -19.89
C ALA A 330 -33.38 -11.68 -18.49
N VAL A 331 -33.95 -12.35 -17.49
CA VAL A 331 -33.46 -12.29 -16.10
C VAL A 331 -33.28 -13.70 -15.54
N GLU A 332 -32.22 -13.90 -14.77
CA GLU A 332 -31.94 -15.15 -14.07
C GLU A 332 -31.26 -14.89 -12.72
N GLY A 333 -31.72 -15.55 -11.65
CA GLY A 333 -31.08 -15.56 -10.33
C GLY A 333 -30.26 -16.82 -10.11
N ARG A 334 -28.95 -16.68 -9.85
CA ARG A 334 -28.04 -17.81 -9.57
C ARG A 334 -27.69 -17.99 -8.10
N GLY A 335 -28.16 -17.12 -7.22
CA GLY A 335 -27.80 -17.14 -5.80
C GLY A 335 -26.28 -17.16 -5.62
N PRO A 336 -25.75 -17.99 -4.69
CA PRO A 336 -24.31 -18.10 -4.44
C PRO A 336 -23.61 -19.11 -5.36
N ASP A 337 -24.31 -19.72 -6.33
CA ASP A 337 -23.86 -20.92 -7.04
C ASP A 337 -22.70 -20.64 -8.03
N GLN A 338 -22.35 -19.37 -8.27
CA GLN A 338 -21.27 -18.95 -9.17
C GLN A 338 -20.43 -17.80 -8.56
N PRO A 339 -19.61 -18.10 -7.53
CA PRO A 339 -18.74 -17.11 -6.94
C PRO A 339 -17.61 -16.73 -7.90
N LEU A 340 -17.27 -15.44 -7.93
CA LEU A 340 -16.04 -14.95 -8.59
C LEU A 340 -14.84 -14.96 -7.64
N ALA A 341 -15.10 -14.91 -6.34
CA ALA A 341 -14.08 -14.80 -5.32
C ALA A 341 -14.47 -15.60 -4.08
N ASP A 342 -13.49 -15.76 -3.19
CA ASP A 342 -13.67 -16.52 -1.96
C ASP A 342 -14.74 -15.89 -1.05
N ASN A 343 -15.74 -16.66 -0.64
CA ASN A 343 -16.77 -16.18 0.29
C ASN A 343 -16.30 -16.12 1.75
N ALA A 344 -15.12 -16.66 2.08
CA ALA A 344 -14.56 -16.56 3.43
C ALA A 344 -14.23 -15.11 3.80
N THR A 345 -13.86 -14.28 2.81
CA THR A 345 -13.49 -12.87 3.02
C THR A 345 -14.64 -11.94 2.67
N GLU A 346 -14.77 -10.80 3.37
CA GLU A 346 -15.79 -9.81 3.01
C GLU A 346 -15.55 -9.23 1.61
N ALA A 347 -14.28 -9.06 1.23
CA ALA A 347 -13.91 -8.59 -0.10
C ALA A 347 -14.42 -9.54 -1.19
N GLY A 348 -14.25 -10.86 -1.02
CA GLY A 348 -14.76 -11.82 -1.99
C GLY A 348 -16.28 -11.95 -1.96
N ARG A 349 -16.91 -11.84 -0.78
CA ARG A 349 -18.38 -11.72 -0.68
C ARG A 349 -18.91 -10.49 -1.45
N ALA A 350 -18.24 -9.34 -1.35
CA ALA A 350 -18.61 -8.13 -2.09
C ALA A 350 -18.56 -8.34 -3.61
N LEU A 351 -17.54 -9.05 -4.13
CA LEU A 351 -17.46 -9.41 -5.56
C LEU A 351 -18.55 -10.40 -5.99
N ASN A 352 -19.01 -11.25 -5.07
CA ASN A 352 -20.06 -12.22 -5.34
C ASN A 352 -21.45 -11.57 -5.36
N ARG A 353 -21.66 -10.46 -4.64
CA ARG A 353 -22.87 -9.62 -4.71
C ARG A 353 -22.87 -8.73 -5.96
N ARG A 354 -23.25 -9.27 -7.11
CA ARG A 354 -23.22 -8.57 -8.40
C ARG A 354 -24.39 -8.91 -9.31
N VAL A 355 -24.54 -8.17 -10.41
CA VAL A 355 -25.34 -8.58 -11.57
C VAL A 355 -24.43 -8.68 -12.79
N SER A 356 -24.55 -9.73 -13.58
CA SER A 356 -23.80 -9.94 -14.82
C SER A 356 -24.74 -9.66 -16.00
N ALA A 357 -24.31 -8.88 -17.00
CA ALA A 357 -25.03 -8.73 -18.26
C ALA A 357 -24.35 -9.58 -19.33
N ILE A 358 -25.08 -10.53 -19.90
CA ILE A 358 -24.57 -11.49 -20.87
C ILE A 358 -25.33 -11.32 -22.19
N ARG A 359 -24.62 -11.13 -23.30
CA ARG A 359 -25.20 -11.09 -24.63
C ARG A 359 -25.84 -12.44 -24.94
N VAL A 360 -27.09 -12.39 -25.38
CA VAL A 360 -27.80 -13.56 -25.89
C VAL A 360 -27.61 -13.56 -27.40
N GLY A 361 -27.04 -14.64 -27.94
CA GLY A 361 -26.97 -14.83 -29.39
C GLY A 361 -28.37 -14.86 -29.98
N SER A 362 -28.54 -14.21 -31.13
CA SER A 362 -29.75 -14.31 -31.95
C SER A 362 -30.00 -15.73 -32.40
#